data_AF-T0TPL0-F1
#
_entry.id   AF-T0TPL0-F1
#
_cell.length_a   1.000
_cell.length_b   1.000
_cell.length_c   1.000
_cell.angle_alpha   90.00
_cell.angle_beta   90.00
_cell.angle_gamma   90.00
#
_symmetry.space_group_name_H-M   'P 1'
#
loop_
_entity.id
_entity.type
_entity.pdbx_description
1 polymer ?
#
loop_
_entity_poly.entity_id
_entity_poly.type
_entity_poly.pdbx_seq_one_letter_code
_entity_poly.pdbx_strand_id
1 'polypeptide(L)'
;MIKKLLRVSLISVLLILLLISIFKSIDNRNKTYDSEFITSLAKGLDERWKVTDLKNYDEREVEDYKSYIDYELIEIEQYKNRKFKNPKLKRLANTYINVQLNERKAIESRDTVESAFMYEWNDYQDRRFELLLDINSIVAIPVQDKIRLDGILKDGKAVKEFNRVYGILVDTLAPKDFVAETGSDISGNEKRYIGNFENTTGHDIISIYIGIDYYDKDDNRHVGPLIESYDIWKNGTKKASNSRF
;
A
#
# COMPACT_ATOMS: atom_id res chain seq x y z
N MET A 1 18.71 56.69 43.64
CA MET A 1 17.86 56.62 42.43
C MET A 1 18.31 55.55 41.42
N ILE A 2 19.61 55.45 41.12
CA ILE A 2 20.20 54.54 40.11
C ILE A 2 19.89 53.05 40.35
N LYS A 3 19.92 52.55 41.60
CA LYS A 3 19.59 51.14 41.93
C LYS A 3 18.12 50.75 41.66
N LYS A 4 17.17 51.69 41.73
CA LYS A 4 15.74 51.43 41.41
C LYS A 4 15.53 51.38 39.89
N LEU A 5 16.16 52.28 39.14
CA LEU A 5 16.14 52.29 37.67
C LEU A 5 16.78 51.03 37.05
N LEU A 6 17.92 50.58 37.58
CA LEU A 6 18.58 49.33 37.15
C LEU A 6 17.72 48.08 37.43
N ARG A 7 17.01 48.02 38.57
CA ARG A 7 16.11 46.90 38.90
C ARG A 7 14.88 46.85 38.01
N VAL A 8 14.27 48.00 37.68
CA VAL A 8 13.14 48.08 36.76
C VAL A 8 13.56 47.70 35.32
N SER A 9 14.74 48.12 34.90
CA SER A 9 15.34 47.74 33.61
C SER A 9 15.60 46.23 33.51
N LEU A 10 16.10 45.60 34.56
CA LEU A 10 16.41 44.16 34.56
C LEU A 10 15.15 43.29 34.50
N ILE A 11 14.09 43.69 35.21
CA ILE A 11 12.79 43.01 35.19
C ILE A 11 12.17 43.08 33.79
N SER A 12 12.27 44.24 33.13
CA SER A 12 11.77 44.40 31.76
C SER A 12 12.50 43.49 30.75
N VAL A 13 13.82 43.34 30.87
CA VAL A 13 14.61 42.45 30.00
C VAL A 13 14.24 40.98 30.22
N LEU A 14 14.05 40.57 31.49
CA LEU A 14 13.61 39.22 31.84
C LEU A 14 12.22 38.90 31.28
N LEU A 15 11.29 39.85 31.34
CA LEU A 15 9.94 39.69 30.76
C LEU A 15 9.99 39.55 29.23
N ILE A 16 10.85 40.31 28.54
CA ILE A 16 11.03 40.19 27.09
C ILE A 16 11.62 38.82 26.72
N LEU A 17 12.63 38.34 27.46
CA LEU A 17 13.21 37.01 27.23
C LEU A 17 12.20 35.88 27.49
N LEU A 18 11.35 36.03 28.52
CA LEU A 18 10.26 35.10 28.80
C LEU A 18 9.22 35.11 27.67
N LEU A 19 8.85 36.29 27.17
CA LEU A 19 7.94 36.41 26.02
C LEU A 19 8.53 35.74 24.78
N ILE A 20 9.81 35.97 24.47
CA ILE A 20 10.48 35.33 23.32
C ILE A 20 10.47 33.80 23.47
N SER A 21 10.70 33.26 24.67
CA SER A 21 10.65 31.81 24.90
C SER A 21 9.24 31.23 24.74
N ILE A 22 8.22 31.96 25.22
CA ILE A 22 6.81 31.59 25.06
C ILE A 22 6.41 31.63 23.58
N PHE A 23 6.77 32.68 22.84
CA PHE A 23 6.51 32.79 21.40
C PHE A 23 7.18 31.66 20.62
N LYS A 24 8.46 31.36 20.90
CA LYS A 24 9.17 30.23 20.29
C LYS A 24 8.53 28.88 20.64
N SER A 25 8.02 28.72 21.86
CA SER A 25 7.28 27.53 22.29
C SER A 25 5.92 27.38 21.59
N ILE A 26 5.20 28.48 21.37
CA ILE A 26 3.90 28.49 20.67
C ILE A 26 4.09 28.19 19.18
N ASP A 27 5.07 28.83 18.54
CA ASP A 27 5.40 28.59 17.14
C ASP A 27 5.78 27.12 16.91
N ASN A 28 6.62 26.55 17.78
CA ASN A 28 6.99 25.14 17.70
C ASN A 28 5.82 24.18 17.99
N ARG A 29 4.82 24.59 18.80
CA ARG A 29 3.57 23.84 19.03
C ARG A 29 2.63 23.86 17.81
N ASN A 30 2.72 24.90 16.99
CA ASN A 30 1.94 25.06 15.77
C ASN A 30 2.65 24.57 14.52
N LYS A 31 3.94 24.22 14.62
CA LYS A 31 4.72 23.63 13.52
C LYS A 31 4.04 22.39 12.95
N THR A 32 3.91 22.37 11.63
CA THR A 32 3.45 21.23 10.83
C THR A 32 4.57 20.79 9.90
N TYR A 33 4.56 19.52 9.51
CA TYR A 33 5.69 18.88 8.84
C TYR A 33 5.38 18.40 7.42
N ASP A 34 4.32 18.90 6.79
CA ASP A 34 3.88 18.49 5.46
C ASP A 34 4.99 18.66 4.41
N SER A 35 5.62 19.84 4.36
CA SER A 35 6.69 20.13 3.39
C SER A 35 7.96 19.36 3.70
N GLU A 36 8.33 19.26 4.98
CA GLU A 36 9.50 18.51 5.41
C GLU A 36 9.35 17.02 5.08
N PHE A 37 8.17 16.43 5.33
CA PHE A 37 7.89 15.04 4.95
C PHE A 37 8.02 14.82 3.44
N ILE A 38 7.41 15.66 2.60
CA ILE A 38 7.48 15.51 1.14
C ILE A 38 8.92 15.65 0.62
N THR A 39 9.70 16.58 1.21
CA THR A 39 11.11 16.77 0.83
C THR A 39 11.97 15.58 1.26
N SER A 40 11.78 15.07 2.48
CA SER A 40 12.48 13.88 2.97
C SER A 40 12.09 12.61 2.21
N LEU A 41 10.82 12.48 1.83
CA LEU A 41 10.36 11.39 0.97
C LEU A 41 11.08 11.43 -0.38
N ALA A 42 11.13 12.60 -1.04
CA ALA A 42 11.85 12.76 -2.31
C ALA A 42 13.34 12.39 -2.17
N LYS A 43 13.98 12.86 -1.10
CA LYS A 43 15.39 12.52 -0.82
C LYS A 43 15.59 11.02 -0.63
N GLY A 44 14.76 10.36 0.18
CA GLY A 44 14.85 8.92 0.40
C GLY A 44 14.65 8.11 -0.88
N LEU A 45 13.72 8.53 -1.74
CA LEU A 45 13.52 7.95 -3.07
C LEU A 45 14.77 8.08 -3.94
N ASP A 46 15.32 9.28 -4.06
CA ASP A 46 16.52 9.53 -4.87
C ASP A 46 17.72 8.71 -4.36
N GLU A 47 17.93 8.61 -3.03
CA GLU A 47 19.01 7.80 -2.46
C GLU A 47 18.81 6.30 -2.72
N ARG A 48 17.58 5.79 -2.59
CA ARG A 48 17.25 4.40 -2.95
C ARG A 48 17.57 4.10 -4.41
N TRP A 49 17.22 4.99 -5.32
CA TRP A 49 17.40 4.76 -6.74
C TRP A 49 18.88 4.78 -7.15
N LYS A 50 19.69 5.66 -6.56
CA LYS A 50 21.14 5.70 -6.78
C LYS A 50 21.82 4.36 -6.52
N VAL A 51 21.41 3.64 -5.48
CA VAL A 51 22.00 2.33 -5.14
C VAL A 51 21.37 1.17 -5.89
N THR A 52 20.10 1.30 -6.29
CA THR A 52 19.39 0.25 -7.04
C THR A 52 20.05 -0.01 -8.39
N ASP A 53 20.64 1.02 -9.00
CA ASP A 53 21.20 0.96 -10.35
C ASP A 53 22.67 0.48 -10.38
N LEU A 54 23.27 0.19 -9.21
CA LEU A 54 24.67 -0.25 -9.11
C LEU A 54 24.88 -1.74 -9.40
N LYS A 55 23.83 -2.56 -9.34
CA LYS A 55 23.90 -4.02 -9.53
C LYS A 55 22.85 -4.49 -10.54
N ASN A 56 23.20 -5.51 -11.30
CA ASN A 56 22.21 -6.21 -12.14
C ASN A 56 21.20 -6.95 -11.26
N TYR A 57 20.01 -7.24 -11.80
CA TYR A 57 18.95 -7.91 -11.02
C TYR A 57 19.40 -9.25 -10.44
N ASP A 58 20.15 -10.04 -11.21
CA ASP A 58 20.61 -11.38 -10.81
C ASP A 58 21.78 -11.35 -9.81
N GLU A 59 22.37 -10.17 -9.57
CA GLU A 59 23.48 -9.96 -8.63
C GLU A 59 22.99 -9.42 -7.28
N ARG A 60 21.70 -9.14 -7.14
CA ARG A 60 21.14 -8.56 -5.91
C ARG A 60 20.99 -9.62 -4.85
N GLU A 61 21.51 -9.31 -3.67
CA GLU A 61 21.37 -10.10 -2.45
C GLU A 61 20.31 -9.47 -1.56
N VAL A 62 19.82 -10.22 -0.56
CA VAL A 62 18.79 -9.72 0.38
C VAL A 62 19.23 -8.41 1.05
N GLU A 63 20.52 -8.26 1.32
CA GLU A 63 21.07 -7.05 1.94
C GLU A 63 20.91 -5.80 1.04
N ASP A 64 20.96 -5.96 -0.28
CA ASP A 64 20.68 -4.85 -1.20
C ASP A 64 19.22 -4.39 -1.03
N TYR A 65 18.28 -5.33 -0.99
CA TYR A 65 16.86 -5.03 -0.78
C TYR A 65 16.58 -4.39 0.59
N LYS A 66 17.23 -4.85 1.66
CA LYS A 66 17.19 -4.22 3.00
C LYS A 66 17.65 -2.76 2.92
N SER A 67 18.80 -2.53 2.26
CA SER A 67 19.35 -1.19 2.11
C SER A 67 18.39 -0.25 1.38
N TYR A 68 17.70 -0.72 0.34
CA TYR A 68 16.75 0.09 -0.42
C TYR A 68 15.62 0.66 0.46
N ILE A 69 15.11 -0.16 1.38
CA ILE A 69 14.07 0.26 2.31
C ILE A 69 14.66 1.21 3.36
N ASP A 70 15.85 0.90 3.87
CA ASP A 70 16.52 1.68 4.91
C ASP A 70 16.89 3.11 4.43
N TYR A 71 17.29 3.28 3.17
CA TYR A 71 17.54 4.60 2.56
C TYR A 71 16.31 5.51 2.60
N GLU A 72 15.12 4.95 2.41
CA GLU A 72 13.90 5.73 2.54
C GLU A 72 13.54 5.97 4.00
N LEU A 73 13.56 4.91 4.83
CA LEU A 73 13.15 4.96 6.24
C LEU A 73 13.96 5.96 7.06
N ILE A 74 15.28 6.03 6.86
CA ILE A 74 16.17 6.99 7.54
C ILE A 74 15.67 8.43 7.38
N GLU A 75 15.12 8.78 6.23
CA GLU A 75 14.63 10.13 5.97
C GLU A 75 13.23 10.37 6.55
N ILE A 76 12.36 9.36 6.51
CA ILE A 76 10.92 9.55 6.73
C ILE A 76 10.37 9.02 8.05
N GLU A 77 11.04 8.09 8.73
CA GLU A 77 10.47 7.40 9.91
C GLU A 77 10.10 8.39 11.03
N GLN A 78 10.91 9.45 11.18
CA GLN A 78 10.72 10.53 12.15
C GLN A 78 9.37 11.28 12.03
N TYR A 79 8.60 11.08 10.94
CA TYR A 79 7.33 11.75 10.70
C TYR A 79 6.09 10.99 11.20
N LYS A 80 6.20 9.70 11.58
CA LYS A 80 5.07 8.82 11.96
C LYS A 80 4.09 9.42 12.98
N ASN A 81 4.60 10.25 13.88
CA ASN A 81 3.81 10.88 14.95
C ASN A 81 3.86 12.41 14.91
N ARG A 82 4.36 13.00 13.82
CA ARG A 82 4.44 14.45 13.67
C ARG A 82 3.08 15.05 13.32
N LYS A 83 2.95 16.35 13.58
CA LYS A 83 1.75 17.12 13.24
C LYS A 83 1.80 17.50 11.77
N PHE A 84 0.70 17.27 11.07
CA PHE A 84 0.51 17.69 9.69
C PHE A 84 -0.66 18.65 9.63
N LYS A 85 -0.60 19.61 8.72
CA LYS A 85 -1.69 20.51 8.38
C LYS A 85 -2.75 19.77 7.57
N ASN A 86 -2.34 18.93 6.62
CA ASN A 86 -3.25 18.13 5.80
C ASN A 86 -3.50 16.75 6.44
N PRO A 87 -4.72 16.47 6.94
CA PRO A 87 -5.02 15.19 7.59
C PRO A 87 -4.98 14.00 6.63
N LYS A 88 -5.26 14.21 5.34
CA LYS A 88 -5.14 13.16 4.31
C LYS A 88 -3.67 12.79 4.09
N LEU A 89 -2.80 13.79 3.97
CA LEU A 89 -1.35 13.57 3.85
C LEU A 89 -0.79 12.88 5.09
N LYS A 90 -1.21 13.29 6.29
CA LYS A 90 -0.83 12.61 7.55
C LYS A 90 -1.10 11.12 7.51
N ARG A 91 -2.33 10.75 7.10
CA ARG A 91 -2.74 9.35 7.04
C ARG A 91 -1.89 8.57 6.05
N LEU A 92 -1.71 9.11 4.83
CA LEU A 92 -0.91 8.47 3.80
C LEU A 92 0.57 8.35 4.20
N ALA A 93 1.15 9.38 4.80
CA ALA A 93 2.52 9.35 5.32
C ALA A 93 2.70 8.24 6.36
N ASN A 94 1.77 8.14 7.33
CA ASN A 94 1.81 7.10 8.35
C ASN A 94 1.64 5.69 7.76
N THR A 95 0.74 5.53 6.78
CA THR A 95 0.55 4.26 6.08
C THR A 95 1.80 3.89 5.29
N TYR A 96 2.40 4.83 4.54
CA TYR A 96 3.63 4.62 3.79
C TYR A 96 4.79 4.16 4.68
N ILE A 97 5.04 4.88 5.78
CA ILE A 97 6.07 4.52 6.75
C ILE A 97 5.82 3.12 7.32
N ASN A 98 4.56 2.79 7.66
CA ASN A 98 4.24 1.46 8.18
C ASN A 98 4.41 0.34 7.15
N VAL A 99 4.08 0.58 5.88
CA VAL A 99 4.32 -0.39 4.79
C VAL A 99 5.80 -0.68 4.66
N GLN A 100 6.65 0.35 4.62
CA GLN A 100 8.11 0.19 4.56
C GLN A 100 8.67 -0.54 5.80
N LEU A 101 8.22 -0.19 7.01
CA LEU A 101 8.63 -0.89 8.23
C LEU A 101 8.23 -2.37 8.23
N ASN A 102 7.02 -2.67 7.74
CA ASN A 102 6.54 -4.05 7.64
C ASN A 102 7.31 -4.82 6.57
N GLU A 103 7.61 -4.21 5.42
CA GLU A 103 8.45 -4.78 4.38
C GLU A 103 9.84 -5.11 4.94
N ARG A 104 10.48 -4.14 5.61
CA ARG A 104 11.82 -4.32 6.21
C ARG A 104 11.85 -5.46 7.21
N LYS A 105 10.78 -5.60 8.02
CA LYS A 105 10.61 -6.68 8.99
C LYS A 105 10.37 -8.03 8.30
N ALA A 106 9.56 -8.07 7.25
CA ALA A 106 9.24 -9.29 6.51
C ALA A 106 10.50 -9.92 5.88
N ILE A 107 11.44 -9.08 5.43
CA ILE A 107 12.70 -9.55 4.83
C ILE A 107 13.86 -9.67 5.83
N GLU A 108 13.67 -9.37 7.12
CA GLU A 108 14.75 -9.35 8.11
C GLU A 108 15.45 -10.71 8.23
N SER A 109 14.66 -11.78 8.33
CA SER A 109 15.14 -13.16 8.54
C SER A 109 15.42 -13.92 7.24
N ARG A 110 15.43 -13.24 6.09
CA ARG A 110 15.69 -13.86 4.79
C ARG A 110 17.19 -13.82 4.50
N ASP A 111 17.73 -14.95 4.06
CA ASP A 111 19.16 -15.07 3.69
C ASP A 111 19.37 -15.14 2.16
N THR A 112 18.31 -15.42 1.40
CA THR A 112 18.37 -15.62 -0.05
C THR A 112 17.22 -14.92 -0.80
N VAL A 113 17.49 -14.52 -2.03
CA VAL A 113 16.50 -13.94 -2.96
C VAL A 113 15.87 -15.08 -3.76
N GLU A 114 14.97 -15.81 -3.12
CA GLU A 114 14.20 -16.90 -3.74
C GLU A 114 12.84 -16.42 -4.29
N SER A 115 12.12 -17.26 -5.03
CA SER A 115 10.84 -16.88 -5.63
C SER A 115 9.82 -16.38 -4.59
N ALA A 116 9.73 -17.05 -3.43
CA ALA A 116 8.84 -16.64 -2.35
C ALA A 116 9.19 -15.25 -1.80
N PHE A 117 10.48 -14.93 -1.72
CA PHE A 117 10.96 -13.59 -1.37
C PHE A 117 10.50 -12.57 -2.40
N MET A 118 10.66 -12.84 -3.70
CA MET A 118 10.28 -11.90 -4.75
C MET A 118 8.77 -11.64 -4.81
N TYR A 119 7.94 -12.66 -4.55
CA TYR A 119 6.49 -12.45 -4.44
C TYR A 119 6.12 -11.51 -3.29
N GLU A 120 6.70 -11.73 -2.11
CA GLU A 120 6.46 -10.89 -0.94
C GLU A 120 6.98 -9.45 -1.15
N TRP A 121 8.19 -9.31 -1.72
CA TRP A 121 8.75 -8.02 -2.10
C TRP A 121 7.83 -7.26 -3.07
N ASN A 122 7.36 -7.92 -4.14
CA ASN A 122 6.50 -7.28 -5.13
C ASN A 122 5.16 -6.82 -4.53
N ASP A 123 4.54 -7.60 -3.63
CA ASP A 123 3.32 -7.18 -2.92
C ASP A 123 3.53 -5.90 -2.09
N TYR A 124 4.68 -5.78 -1.42
CA TYR A 124 5.02 -4.53 -0.72
C TYR A 124 5.29 -3.37 -1.68
N GLN A 125 6.00 -3.62 -2.79
CA GLN A 125 6.29 -2.58 -3.78
C GLN A 125 5.03 -2.07 -4.49
N ASP A 126 4.06 -2.94 -4.79
CA ASP A 126 2.77 -2.56 -5.37
C ASP A 126 2.01 -1.60 -4.46
N ARG A 127 1.91 -1.93 -3.16
CA ARG A 127 1.30 -1.05 -2.14
C ARG A 127 2.05 0.27 -2.00
N ARG A 128 3.38 0.21 -2.04
CA ARG A 128 4.25 1.40 -1.99
C ARG A 128 3.98 2.31 -3.19
N PHE A 129 3.81 1.76 -4.40
CA PHE A 129 3.55 2.53 -5.61
C PHE A 129 2.16 3.19 -5.59
N GLU A 130 1.13 2.48 -5.13
CA GLU A 130 -0.21 3.08 -4.92
C GLU A 130 -0.16 4.25 -3.93
N LEU A 131 0.61 4.11 -2.84
CA LEU A 131 0.76 5.17 -1.84
C LEU A 131 1.55 6.36 -2.38
N LEU A 132 2.59 6.14 -3.16
CA LEU A 132 3.32 7.23 -3.85
C LEU A 132 2.42 7.98 -4.82
N LEU A 133 1.56 7.27 -5.56
CA LEU A 133 0.53 7.88 -6.40
C LEU A 133 -0.41 8.77 -5.59
N ASP A 134 -0.95 8.25 -4.49
CA ASP A 134 -1.89 9.00 -3.66
C ASP A 134 -1.23 10.19 -2.96
N ILE A 135 0.02 10.08 -2.51
CA ILE A 135 0.79 11.18 -1.93
C ILE A 135 1.06 12.25 -2.99
N ASN A 136 1.57 11.85 -4.16
CA ASN A 136 1.89 12.76 -5.26
C ASN A 136 0.65 13.51 -5.78
N SER A 137 -0.54 12.91 -5.68
CA SER A 137 -1.80 13.56 -6.01
C SER A 137 -2.20 14.70 -5.07
N ILE A 138 -1.65 14.74 -3.85
CA ILE A 138 -1.90 15.82 -2.87
C ILE A 138 -0.89 16.94 -3.04
N VAL A 139 0.40 16.58 -3.10
CA VAL A 139 1.52 17.48 -3.31
C VAL A 139 2.54 16.74 -4.16
N ALA A 140 2.98 17.35 -5.26
CA ALA A 140 4.01 16.77 -6.12
C ALA A 140 5.27 16.44 -5.31
N ILE A 141 5.80 15.22 -5.47
CA ILE A 141 7.02 14.77 -4.80
C ILE A 141 8.22 15.30 -5.59
N PRO A 142 9.07 16.17 -5.02
CA PRO A 142 10.11 16.88 -5.75
C PRO A 142 11.40 16.04 -5.90
N VAL A 143 11.31 14.86 -6.51
CA VAL A 143 12.48 14.00 -6.79
C VAL A 143 13.39 14.61 -7.87
N GLN A 144 14.64 14.17 -7.90
CA GLN A 144 15.57 14.49 -8.99
C GLN A 144 15.25 13.67 -10.25
N ASP A 145 15.03 12.36 -10.10
CA ASP A 145 14.69 11.48 -11.22
C ASP A 145 13.17 11.41 -11.47
N LYS A 146 12.68 12.39 -12.23
CA LYS A 146 11.26 12.49 -12.58
C LYS A 146 10.78 11.35 -13.49
N ILE A 147 11.65 10.85 -14.38
CA ILE A 147 11.28 9.78 -15.32
C ILE A 147 10.97 8.51 -14.53
N ARG A 148 11.80 8.20 -13.53
CA ARG A 148 11.59 7.06 -12.64
C ARG A 148 10.35 7.20 -11.79
N LEU A 149 10.10 8.39 -11.22
CA LEU A 149 8.86 8.64 -10.50
C LEU A 149 7.65 8.45 -11.42
N ASP A 150 7.64 9.01 -12.63
CA ASP A 150 6.53 8.88 -13.56
C ASP A 150 6.23 7.40 -13.90
N GLY A 151 7.27 6.57 -14.05
CA GLY A 151 7.14 5.12 -14.18
C GLY A 151 6.44 4.48 -12.97
N ILE A 152 6.93 4.75 -11.77
CA ILE A 152 6.34 4.26 -10.51
C ILE A 152 4.88 4.71 -10.35
N LEU A 153 4.57 5.96 -10.71
CA LEU A 153 3.20 6.49 -10.64
C LEU A 153 2.27 5.81 -11.65
N LYS A 154 2.78 5.48 -12.84
CA LYS A 154 2.04 4.71 -13.84
C LYS A 154 1.75 3.30 -13.34
N ASP A 155 2.73 2.64 -12.75
CA ASP A 155 2.57 1.29 -12.18
C ASP A 155 1.61 1.30 -10.99
N GLY A 156 1.74 2.27 -10.08
CA GLY A 156 0.80 2.46 -8.97
C GLY A 156 -0.64 2.68 -9.45
N LYS A 157 -0.84 3.35 -10.60
CA LYS A 157 -2.16 3.49 -11.21
C LYS A 157 -2.69 2.15 -11.75
N ALA A 158 -1.82 1.34 -12.35
CA ALA A 158 -2.20 0.02 -12.85
C ALA A 158 -2.58 -0.94 -11.72
N VAL A 159 -1.78 -0.99 -10.64
CA VAL A 159 -2.08 -1.77 -9.42
C VAL A 159 -3.41 -1.34 -8.83
N LYS A 160 -3.65 -0.04 -8.69
CA LYS A 160 -4.90 0.50 -8.14
C LYS A 160 -6.13 0.10 -8.95
N GLU A 161 -6.01 0.11 -10.27
CA GLU A 161 -7.08 -0.32 -11.15
C GLU A 161 -7.29 -1.84 -11.10
N PHE A 162 -6.20 -2.62 -11.04
CA PHE A 162 -6.27 -4.06 -10.83
C PHE A 162 -7.00 -4.41 -9.53
N ASN A 163 -6.62 -3.78 -8.42
CA ASN A 163 -7.24 -4.00 -7.11
C ASN A 163 -8.74 -3.63 -7.11
N ARG A 164 -9.13 -2.56 -7.82
CA ARG A 164 -10.53 -2.18 -8.01
C ARG A 164 -11.30 -3.27 -8.77
N VAL A 165 -10.75 -3.76 -9.89
CA VAL A 165 -11.36 -4.82 -10.70
C VAL A 165 -11.46 -6.12 -9.91
N TYR A 166 -10.37 -6.52 -9.24
CA TYR A 166 -10.31 -7.70 -8.40
C TYR A 166 -11.36 -7.65 -7.29
N GLY A 167 -11.51 -6.52 -6.59
CA GLY A 167 -12.55 -6.35 -5.57
C GLY A 167 -13.96 -6.54 -6.10
N ILE A 168 -14.28 -5.97 -7.28
CA ILE A 168 -15.57 -6.18 -7.94
C ILE A 168 -15.79 -7.66 -8.27
N LEU A 169 -14.76 -8.37 -8.75
CA LEU A 169 -14.86 -9.80 -9.05
C LEU A 169 -15.10 -10.63 -7.79
N VAL A 170 -14.40 -10.33 -6.68
CA VAL A 170 -14.61 -11.00 -5.39
C VAL A 170 -16.05 -10.82 -4.90
N ASP A 171 -16.58 -9.59 -4.98
CA ASP A 171 -17.96 -9.31 -4.58
C ASP A 171 -18.98 -9.98 -5.52
N THR A 172 -18.70 -10.00 -6.82
CA THR A 172 -19.55 -10.62 -7.85
C THR A 172 -19.61 -12.14 -7.67
N LEU A 173 -18.50 -12.77 -7.31
CA LEU A 173 -18.35 -14.22 -7.19
C LEU A 173 -18.49 -14.69 -5.73
N ALA A 174 -19.21 -13.94 -4.89
CA ALA A 174 -19.34 -14.28 -3.48
C ALA A 174 -20.10 -15.62 -3.31
N PRO A 175 -19.71 -16.48 -2.33
CA PRO A 175 -20.31 -17.81 -2.16
C PRO A 175 -21.84 -17.82 -2.00
N LYS A 176 -22.40 -16.77 -1.40
CA LYS A 176 -23.84 -16.60 -1.18
C LYS A 176 -24.67 -16.51 -2.47
N ASP A 177 -24.02 -16.15 -3.58
CA ASP A 177 -24.68 -15.89 -4.87
C ASP A 177 -24.66 -17.15 -5.77
N PHE A 178 -24.11 -18.25 -5.28
CA PHE A 178 -24.25 -19.57 -5.88
C PHE A 178 -25.51 -20.27 -5.38
N VAL A 179 -26.25 -20.89 -6.30
CA VAL A 179 -27.42 -21.72 -6.00
C VAL A 179 -27.01 -23.19 -6.01
N ALA A 180 -27.38 -23.92 -4.96
CA ALA A 180 -27.18 -25.36 -4.89
C ALA A 180 -28.36 -26.09 -5.56
N GLU A 181 -28.07 -26.92 -6.55
CA GLU A 181 -29.02 -27.82 -7.19
C GLU A 181 -28.67 -29.28 -6.91
N THR A 182 -29.65 -30.08 -6.52
CA THR A 182 -29.49 -31.53 -6.41
C THR A 182 -29.88 -32.15 -7.75
N GLY A 183 -28.94 -32.81 -8.42
CA GLY A 183 -29.21 -33.45 -9.72
C GLY A 183 -30.02 -34.73 -9.58
N SER A 184 -31.09 -34.89 -10.37
CA SER A 184 -31.84 -36.15 -10.48
C SER A 184 -31.19 -37.19 -11.38
N ASP A 185 -30.24 -36.78 -12.23
CA ASP A 185 -29.95 -37.53 -13.46
C ASP A 185 -28.70 -38.42 -13.42
N ILE A 186 -27.79 -38.29 -12.45
CA ILE A 186 -26.63 -39.19 -12.29
C ILE A 186 -26.31 -39.35 -10.80
N SER A 187 -26.46 -40.58 -10.29
CA SER A 187 -26.18 -41.02 -8.91
C SER A 187 -26.77 -40.21 -7.74
N GLY A 188 -27.98 -39.65 -7.85
CA GLY A 188 -28.92 -39.36 -6.73
C GLY A 188 -28.51 -38.45 -5.56
N ASN A 189 -27.22 -38.14 -5.40
CA ASN A 189 -26.64 -37.44 -4.25
C ASN A 189 -25.63 -36.35 -4.66
N GLU A 190 -25.42 -36.12 -5.97
CA GLU A 190 -24.53 -35.05 -6.47
C GLU A 190 -25.16 -33.66 -6.22
N LYS A 191 -24.34 -32.74 -5.71
CA LYS A 191 -24.70 -31.33 -5.50
C LYS A 191 -23.97 -30.47 -6.52
N ARG A 192 -24.71 -29.69 -7.29
CA ARG A 192 -24.15 -28.71 -8.22
C ARG A 192 -24.28 -27.32 -7.64
N TYR A 193 -23.23 -26.52 -7.76
CA TYR A 193 -23.29 -25.10 -7.42
C TYR A 193 -23.23 -24.30 -8.71
N ILE A 194 -24.27 -23.50 -8.95
CA ILE A 194 -24.46 -22.72 -10.17
C ILE A 194 -24.49 -21.25 -9.81
N GLY A 195 -23.67 -20.47 -10.49
CA GLY A 195 -23.68 -19.01 -10.39
C GLY A 195 -23.87 -18.38 -11.76
N ASN A 196 -24.74 -17.37 -11.84
CA ASN A 196 -24.94 -16.58 -13.06
C ASN A 196 -24.49 -15.15 -12.79
N PHE A 197 -23.27 -14.84 -13.20
CA PHE A 197 -22.60 -13.60 -12.82
C PHE A 197 -22.51 -12.65 -14.00
N GLU A 198 -22.64 -11.35 -13.74
CA GLU A 198 -22.46 -10.30 -14.73
C GLU A 198 -21.12 -9.59 -14.52
N ASN A 199 -20.34 -9.41 -15.59
CA ASN A 199 -19.10 -8.65 -15.50
C ASN A 199 -19.44 -7.16 -15.45
N THR A 200 -19.27 -6.56 -14.27
CA THR A 200 -19.49 -5.13 -14.02
C THR A 200 -18.19 -4.37 -13.75
N THR A 201 -17.05 -4.96 -14.08
CA THR A 201 -15.73 -4.42 -13.71
C THR A 201 -15.33 -3.18 -14.53
N GLY A 202 -15.94 -2.98 -15.69
CA GLY A 202 -15.54 -1.97 -16.68
C GLY A 202 -14.45 -2.46 -17.65
N HIS A 203 -14.01 -3.72 -17.55
CA HIS A 203 -12.99 -4.33 -18.41
C HIS A 203 -13.46 -5.67 -18.96
N ASP A 204 -12.94 -6.05 -20.12
CA ASP A 204 -13.08 -7.41 -20.62
C ASP A 204 -12.10 -8.32 -19.87
N ILE A 205 -12.61 -9.42 -19.31
CA ILE A 205 -11.78 -10.38 -18.57
C ILE A 205 -11.32 -11.47 -19.54
N ILE A 206 -10.02 -11.47 -19.85
CA ILE A 206 -9.41 -12.42 -20.80
C ILE A 206 -9.33 -13.82 -20.18
N SER A 207 -8.97 -13.91 -18.91
CA SER A 207 -8.84 -15.17 -18.17
C SER A 207 -9.21 -14.94 -16.71
N ILE A 208 -9.88 -15.93 -16.13
CA ILE A 208 -10.18 -16.01 -14.70
C ILE A 208 -10.14 -17.46 -14.26
N TYR A 209 -9.52 -17.69 -13.10
CA TYR A 209 -9.45 -18.96 -12.42
C TYR A 209 -10.25 -18.87 -11.13
N ILE A 210 -11.27 -19.71 -10.98
CA ILE A 210 -12.11 -19.75 -9.79
C ILE A 210 -11.93 -21.11 -9.13
N GLY A 211 -11.29 -21.14 -7.97
CA GLY A 211 -11.22 -22.31 -7.11
C GLY A 211 -12.42 -22.34 -6.16
N ILE A 212 -13.06 -23.49 -6.02
CA ILE A 212 -14.13 -23.70 -5.04
C ILE A 212 -13.65 -24.71 -4.01
N ASP A 213 -13.50 -24.28 -2.77
CA ASP A 213 -13.23 -25.17 -1.63
C ASP A 213 -14.52 -25.42 -0.86
N TYR A 214 -14.71 -26.64 -0.36
CA TYR A 214 -15.83 -27.01 0.50
C TYR A 214 -15.34 -27.57 1.82
N TYR A 215 -16.13 -27.34 2.87
CA TYR A 215 -15.82 -27.75 4.23
C TYR A 215 -16.92 -28.71 4.69
N ASP A 216 -16.52 -29.85 5.26
CA ASP A 216 -17.47 -30.77 5.87
C ASP A 216 -17.93 -30.28 7.25
N LYS A 217 -18.83 -31.05 7.88
CA LYS A 217 -19.36 -30.74 9.22
C LYS A 217 -18.28 -30.62 10.32
N ASP A 218 -17.10 -31.18 10.08
CA ASP A 218 -15.97 -31.19 11.00
C ASP A 218 -14.90 -30.15 10.57
N ASP A 219 -15.24 -29.23 9.65
CA ASP A 219 -14.38 -28.16 9.12
C ASP A 219 -13.16 -28.65 8.34
N ASN A 220 -13.18 -29.90 7.84
CA ASN A 220 -12.10 -30.35 6.96
C ASN A 220 -12.29 -29.75 5.56
N ARG A 221 -11.23 -29.12 5.04
CA ARG A 221 -11.19 -28.56 3.68
C ARG A 221 -11.07 -29.68 2.65
N HIS A 222 -11.90 -29.60 1.63
CA HIS A 222 -11.85 -30.42 0.44
C HIS A 222 -11.80 -29.52 -0.79
N VAL A 223 -10.87 -29.81 -1.71
CA VAL A 223 -10.63 -28.98 -2.89
C VAL A 223 -11.56 -29.40 -4.01
N GLY A 224 -12.38 -28.46 -4.47
CA GLY A 224 -13.27 -28.65 -5.61
C GLY A 224 -12.60 -28.39 -6.96
N PRO A 225 -13.34 -28.57 -8.06
CA PRO A 225 -12.82 -28.34 -9.41
C PRO A 225 -12.49 -26.87 -9.61
N LEU A 226 -11.39 -26.62 -10.33
CA LEU A 226 -11.02 -25.31 -10.83
C LEU A 226 -11.94 -24.97 -12.01
N ILE A 227 -12.68 -23.87 -11.90
CA ILE A 227 -13.47 -23.35 -13.01
C ILE A 227 -12.56 -22.41 -13.79
N GLU A 228 -12.16 -22.84 -14.98
CA GLU A 228 -11.38 -22.06 -15.92
C GLU A 228 -12.29 -21.55 -17.03
N SER A 229 -12.21 -20.24 -17.29
CA SER A 229 -12.91 -19.62 -18.41
C SER A 229 -11.88 -19.10 -19.40
N TYR A 230 -11.69 -19.84 -20.51
CA TYR A 230 -10.83 -19.42 -21.62
C TYR A 230 -11.52 -18.48 -22.63
N ASP A 231 -12.83 -18.24 -22.49
CA ASP A 231 -13.52 -17.25 -23.31
C ASP A 231 -13.52 -15.88 -22.64
N ILE A 232 -13.25 -14.85 -23.43
CA ILE A 232 -13.32 -13.45 -23.01
C ILE A 232 -14.70 -13.17 -22.39
N TRP A 233 -14.72 -12.88 -21.10
CA TRP A 233 -15.92 -12.45 -20.40
C TRP A 233 -16.04 -10.93 -20.55
N LYS A 234 -16.79 -10.53 -21.58
CA LYS A 234 -16.97 -9.12 -21.93
C LYS A 234 -17.67 -8.33 -20.84
N ASN A 235 -17.28 -7.08 -20.66
CA ASN A 235 -17.98 -6.17 -19.76
C ASN A 235 -19.47 -6.03 -20.13
N GLY A 236 -20.35 -6.07 -19.14
CA GLY A 236 -21.81 -6.03 -19.29
C GLY A 236 -22.45 -7.35 -19.77
N THR A 237 -21.70 -8.45 -19.82
CA THR A 237 -22.24 -9.77 -20.20
C THR A 237 -22.33 -10.72 -19.03
N LYS A 238 -23.31 -11.63 -19.09
CA LYS A 238 -23.49 -12.69 -18.09
C LYS A 238 -22.73 -13.94 -18.49
N LYS A 239 -22.14 -14.62 -17.51
CA LYS A 239 -21.54 -15.94 -17.68
C LYS A 239 -22.04 -16.89 -16.60
N ALA A 240 -22.47 -18.07 -17.03
CA ALA A 240 -22.79 -19.16 -16.12
C ALA A 240 -21.49 -19.84 -15.68
N SER A 241 -21.36 -20.06 -14.38
CA SER A 241 -20.30 -20.83 -13.75
C SER A 241 -20.92 -22.08 -13.14
N ASN A 242 -20.45 -23.26 -13.56
CA ASN A 242 -20.99 -24.55 -13.16
C ASN A 242 -19.89 -25.42 -12.55
N SER A 243 -20.05 -25.82 -11.29
CA SER A 243 -19.25 -26.87 -10.67
C SER A 243 -20.12 -28.09 -10.33
N ARG A 244 -19.59 -29.28 -10.62
CA ARG A 244 -20.25 -30.57 -10.36
C ARG A 244 -19.49 -31.29 -9.25
N PHE A 245 -20.23 -31.87 -8.30
CA PHE A 245 -19.72 -32.61 -7.16
C PHE A 245 -20.62 -33.79 -6.83
#